data_AF-A0A7W4J738-F1
#
_entry.id   AF-A0A7W4J738-F1
#
_cell.length_a   1.000
_cell.length_b   1.000
_cell.length_c   1.000
_cell.angle_alpha   90.00
_cell.angle_beta   90.00
_cell.angle_gamma   90.00
#
_symmetry.space_group_name_H-M   'P 1'
#
loop_
_entity.id
_entity.type
_entity.pdbx_description
1 polymer ?
#
loop_
_entity_poly.entity_id
_entity_poly.type
_entity_poly.pdbx_seq_one_letter_code
_entity_poly.pdbx_strand_id
1 'polypeptide(L)'
;MPRSLLCLLALAGCTEMDPYHKPYAWHPTGANAANLAAMVADPHDLERGHDSEMADAQAPVLAVERLRADRPKAMPSTSGIASGVSGSGGSGGSGGTGY
;
A
#
# COMPACT_ATOMS: atom_id res chain seq x y z
N MET A 1 41.23 4.46 -19.64
CA MET A 1 39.99 3.91 -20.23
C MET A 1 39.13 3.06 -19.28
N PRO A 2 39.65 2.19 -18.38
CA PRO A 2 38.76 1.35 -17.54
C PRO A 2 38.01 2.13 -16.44
N ARG A 3 38.56 3.26 -15.97
CA ARG A 3 37.95 4.11 -14.93
C ARG A 3 36.67 4.80 -15.39
N SER A 4 36.62 5.27 -16.64
CA SER A 4 35.45 5.94 -17.21
C SER A 4 34.28 4.97 -17.41
N LEU A 5 34.58 3.72 -17.77
CA LEU A 5 33.58 2.65 -17.88
C LEU A 5 32.97 2.36 -16.50
N LEU A 6 33.81 2.23 -15.47
CA LEU A 6 33.34 1.99 -14.10
C LEU A 6 32.42 3.12 -13.58
N CYS A 7 32.73 4.38 -13.90
CA CYS A 7 31.86 5.51 -13.56
C CYS A 7 30.52 5.45 -14.29
N LEU A 8 30.49 5.07 -15.58
CA LEU A 8 29.24 4.94 -16.35
C LEU A 8 28.36 3.79 -15.83
N LEU A 9 28.95 2.66 -15.43
CA LEU A 9 28.21 1.55 -14.81
C LEU A 9 27.62 1.95 -13.44
N ALA A 10 28.30 2.79 -12.66
CA ALA A 10 27.79 3.26 -11.37
C ALA A 10 26.58 4.21 -11.51
N LEU A 11 26.50 4.99 -12.60
CA LEU A 11 25.35 5.88 -12.85
C LEU A 11 24.12 5.13 -13.38
N ALA A 12 24.31 4.01 -14.09
CA ALA A 12 23.19 3.22 -14.62
C ALA A 12 22.34 2.55 -13.52
N GLY A 13 22.90 2.32 -12.32
CA GLY A 13 22.16 1.76 -11.19
C GLY A 13 21.16 2.74 -10.53
N CYS A 14 21.30 4.05 -10.76
CA CYS A 14 20.40 5.05 -10.19
C CYS A 14 18.99 5.00 -10.77
N THR A 15 18.82 4.56 -12.02
CA THR A 15 17.49 4.44 -12.66
C THR A 15 16.75 3.19 -12.20
N GLU A 16 17.47 2.10 -11.91
CA GLU A 16 16.89 0.84 -11.40
C GLU A 16 16.42 0.97 -9.95
N MET A 17 17.09 1.82 -9.15
CA MET A 17 16.71 2.11 -7.77
C MET A 17 15.63 3.19 -7.64
N ASP A 18 15.18 3.79 -8.74
CA ASP A 18 14.13 4.80 -8.66
C ASP A 18 12.80 4.14 -8.28
N PRO A 19 12.28 4.37 -7.06
CA PRO A 19 11.06 3.72 -6.60
C PRO A 19 9.84 4.15 -7.43
N TYR A 20 9.90 5.29 -8.14
CA TYR A 20 8.78 5.79 -8.97
C TYR A 20 8.53 4.94 -10.21
N HIS A 21 9.55 4.26 -10.73
CA HIS A 21 9.44 3.42 -11.93
C HIS A 21 9.20 1.95 -11.59
N LYS A 22 9.27 1.58 -10.30
CA LYS A 22 9.11 0.21 -9.86
C LYS A 22 7.65 -0.24 -10.02
N PRO A 23 7.37 -1.26 -10.86
CA PRO A 23 6.02 -1.80 -11.00
C PRO A 23 5.49 -2.28 -9.66
N TYR A 24 4.19 -2.10 -9.42
CA TYR A 24 3.49 -2.51 -8.20
C TYR A 24 3.93 -1.80 -6.91
N ALA A 25 4.81 -0.79 -7.00
CA ALA A 25 5.11 0.12 -5.90
C ALA A 25 4.37 1.45 -6.11
N TRP A 26 5.06 2.43 -6.70
CA TRP A 26 4.47 3.72 -7.05
C TRP A 26 3.99 3.79 -8.51
N HIS A 27 4.21 2.72 -9.28
CA HIS A 27 3.72 2.58 -10.65
C HIS A 27 2.63 1.49 -10.71
N PRO A 28 1.34 1.87 -10.65
CA PRO A 28 0.23 0.91 -10.65
C PRO A 28 0.11 0.22 -12.02
N THR A 29 -0.24 -1.06 -12.02
CA THR A 29 -0.42 -1.84 -13.25
C THR A 29 -1.62 -2.77 -13.16
N GLY A 30 -2.05 -3.32 -14.31
CA GLY A 30 -3.12 -4.32 -14.39
C GLY A 30 -4.41 -3.88 -13.72
N ALA A 31 -4.99 -4.77 -12.90
CA ALA A 31 -6.25 -4.51 -12.21
C ALA A 31 -6.19 -3.29 -11.26
N ASN A 32 -5.05 -3.04 -10.63
CA ASN A 32 -4.90 -1.88 -9.74
C ASN A 32 -4.99 -0.56 -10.53
N ALA A 33 -4.32 -0.47 -11.67
CA ALA A 33 -4.41 0.70 -12.56
C ALA A 33 -5.84 0.91 -13.07
N ALA A 34 -6.53 -0.17 -13.47
CA ALA A 34 -7.92 -0.10 -13.92
C ALA A 34 -8.87 0.37 -12.79
N ASN A 35 -8.68 -0.13 -11.58
CA ASN A 35 -9.48 0.29 -10.43
C ASN A 35 -9.22 1.75 -10.06
N LEU A 36 -7.97 2.21 -10.09
CA LEU A 36 -7.64 3.62 -9.86
C LEU A 36 -8.31 4.52 -10.90
N ALA A 37 -8.25 4.16 -12.18
CA ALA A 37 -8.92 4.90 -13.24
C ALA A 37 -10.45 4.95 -13.07
N ALA A 38 -11.05 3.91 -12.50
CA ALA A 38 -12.49 3.87 -12.23
C ALA A 38 -12.90 4.62 -10.94
N MET A 39 -11.99 4.76 -9.98
CA MET A 39 -12.28 5.35 -8.67
C MET A 39 -11.88 6.82 -8.54
N VAL A 40 -10.97 7.31 -9.38
CA VAL A 40 -10.51 8.71 -9.32
C VAL A 40 -11.68 9.65 -9.62
N ALA A 41 -11.80 10.72 -8.84
CA ALA A 41 -12.88 11.70 -9.02
C ALA A 41 -12.65 12.58 -10.26
N ASP A 42 -11.40 13.01 -10.48
CA ASP A 42 -10.96 13.73 -11.67
C ASP A 42 -9.90 12.89 -12.41
N PRO A 43 -10.14 12.48 -13.68
CA PRO A 43 -9.16 11.75 -14.48
C PRO A 43 -7.83 12.49 -14.67
N HIS A 44 -7.81 13.82 -14.64
CA HIS A 44 -6.58 14.61 -14.79
C HIS A 44 -5.61 14.40 -13.63
N ASP A 45 -6.10 14.00 -12.45
CA ASP A 45 -5.28 13.71 -11.27
C ASP A 45 -4.36 12.49 -11.45
N LEU A 46 -4.65 11.61 -12.42
CA LEU A 46 -3.79 10.48 -12.75
C LEU A 46 -2.51 10.91 -13.49
N GLU A 47 -2.55 12.05 -14.18
CA GLU A 47 -1.43 12.60 -14.93
C GLU A 47 -0.69 13.67 -14.12
N ARG A 48 -1.46 14.52 -13.45
CA ARG A 48 -0.98 15.64 -12.65
C ARG A 48 -1.96 15.88 -11.52
N GLY A 49 -1.54 15.57 -10.29
CA GLY A 49 -2.33 15.92 -9.11
C GLY A 49 -2.64 17.41 -9.06
N HIS A 50 -3.73 17.76 -8.38
CA HIS A 50 -4.18 19.14 -8.24
C HIS A 50 -3.76 19.73 -6.88
N ASP A 51 -3.53 21.05 -6.86
CA ASP A 51 -3.33 21.78 -5.61
C ASP A 51 -4.66 21.97 -4.87
N SER A 52 -4.56 22.12 -3.55
CA SER A 52 -5.66 22.51 -2.66
C SER A 52 -5.35 23.90 -2.11
N GLU A 53 -6.16 24.91 -2.48
CA GLU A 53 -5.98 26.30 -2.02
C GLU A 53 -6.20 26.46 -0.50
N MET A 54 -6.91 25.52 0.13
CA MET A 54 -7.19 25.53 1.57
C MET A 54 -7.08 24.10 2.11
N ALA A 55 -5.85 23.65 2.32
CA ALA A 55 -5.62 22.46 3.12
C ALA A 55 -5.89 22.77 4.60
N ASP A 56 -6.93 22.16 5.18
CA ASP A 56 -7.15 22.21 6.62
C ASP A 56 -5.96 21.54 7.33
N ALA A 57 -5.12 22.34 7.97
CA ALA A 57 -3.94 21.89 8.68
C ALA A 57 -4.26 21.14 9.97
N GLN A 58 -5.50 21.20 10.46
CA GLN A 58 -5.86 20.61 11.75
C GLN A 58 -5.75 19.08 11.73
N ALA A 59 -6.24 18.43 10.67
CA ALA A 59 -6.14 16.98 10.52
C ALA A 59 -4.68 16.46 10.52
N PRO A 60 -3.74 16.99 9.71
CA PRO A 60 -2.36 16.53 9.73
C PRO A 60 -1.64 16.87 11.04
N VAL A 61 -1.92 18.02 11.67
CA VAL A 61 -1.33 18.37 12.98
C VAL A 61 -1.75 17.35 14.05
N LEU A 62 -3.04 17.03 14.16
CA LEU A 62 -3.54 16.03 15.11
C LEU A 62 -2.94 14.64 14.87
N ALA A 63 -2.71 14.27 13.61
CA ALA A 63 -2.08 13.00 13.26
C ALA A 63 -0.61 12.96 13.74
N VAL A 64 0.16 14.03 13.53
CA VAL A 64 1.55 14.14 13.98
C VAL A 64 1.64 14.15 15.50
N GLU A 65 0.77 14.90 16.17
CA GLU A 65 0.69 14.92 17.63
C GLU A 65 0.37 13.54 18.19
N ARG A 66 -0.61 12.83 17.61
CA ARG A 66 -0.91 11.45 18.00
C ARG A 66 0.28 10.54 17.76
N LEU A 67 0.97 10.65 16.64
CA LEU A 67 2.17 9.83 16.37
C LEU A 67 3.28 10.06 17.41
N ARG A 68 3.45 11.31 17.87
CA ARG A 68 4.52 11.68 18.82
C ARG A 68 4.16 11.41 20.27
N ALA A 69 2.90 11.61 20.66
CA ALA A 69 2.47 11.61 22.05
C ALA A 69 1.65 10.37 22.44
N ASP A 70 1.08 9.64 21.47
CA ASP A 70 0.29 8.44 21.76
C ASP A 70 1.20 7.24 22.07
N ARG A 71 0.63 6.24 22.74
CA ARG A 71 1.32 5.00 23.09
C ARG A 71 0.80 3.86 22.21
N PRO A 72 1.60 2.81 21.98
CA PRO A 72 1.11 1.59 21.33
C PRO A 72 -0.16 1.09 22.02
N LYS A 73 -1.24 0.95 21.25
CA LYS A 73 -2.51 0.39 21.73
C LYS A 73 -2.47 -1.11 21.59
N ALA A 74 -2.98 -1.83 22.58
CA ALA A 74 -3.15 -3.27 22.47
C ALA A 74 -4.02 -3.57 21.24
N MET A 75 -3.55 -4.46 20.37
CA MET A 75 -4.36 -4.92 19.26
C MET A 75 -5.56 -5.69 19.83
N PRO A 76 -6.77 -5.52 19.27
CA PRO A 76 -7.89 -6.38 19.60
C PRO A 76 -7.48 -7.83 19.41
N SER A 77 -7.84 -8.70 20.37
CA SER A 77 -7.53 -10.12 20.27
C SER A 77 -8.15 -10.67 18.97
N THR A 78 -7.34 -11.30 18.12
CA THR A 78 -7.79 -11.92 16.86
C THR A 78 -8.68 -13.14 17.06
N SER A 79 -8.95 -13.50 18.32
CA SER A 79 -9.90 -14.51 18.78
C SER A 79 -11.34 -14.12 18.41
N GLY A 80 -11.67 -14.17 17.13
CA GLY A 80 -13.02 -13.84 16.62
C GLY A 80 -13.07 -13.24 15.22
N ILE A 81 -11.93 -12.93 14.58
CA ILE A 81 -11.95 -12.60 13.14
C ILE A 81 -12.15 -13.93 12.39
N ALA A 82 -13.42 -14.30 12.21
CA ALA A 82 -13.79 -15.29 11.21
C ALA A 82 -13.33 -14.72 9.86
N SER A 83 -12.26 -15.30 9.31
CA SER A 83 -11.89 -15.10 7.92
C SER A 83 -13.13 -15.41 7.09
N GLY A 84 -13.79 -14.37 6.58
CA GLY A 84 -14.91 -14.46 5.67
C GLY A 84 -14.42 -14.97 4.31
N VAL A 85 -13.92 -16.19 4.26
CA VAL A 85 -13.80 -16.97 3.02
C VAL A 85 -15.05 -17.83 2.93
N SER A 86 -16.09 -17.27 2.31
CA SER A 86 -17.21 -18.06 1.81
C SER A 86 -16.71 -18.85 0.60
N GLY A 87 -15.93 -19.89 0.86
CA GLY A 87 -15.51 -20.89 -0.11
C GLY A 87 -16.29 -22.17 0.11
N SER A 88 -17.25 -22.45 -0.76
CA SER A 88 -17.98 -23.72 -0.80
C SER A 88 -17.03 -24.90 -0.99
N GLY A 89 -17.15 -25.93 -0.15
CA GLY A 89 -16.74 -27.28 -0.52
C GLY A 89 -16.03 -28.08 0.57
N GLY A 90 -16.57 -29.25 0.88
CA GLY A 90 -15.80 -30.37 1.45
C GLY A 90 -16.42 -31.05 2.66
N SER A 91 -17.32 -32.01 2.42
CA SER A 91 -17.78 -32.98 3.42
C SER A 91 -16.64 -33.90 3.92
N GLY A 92 -16.70 -34.24 5.21
CA GLY A 92 -15.92 -35.31 5.86
C GLY A 92 -15.44 -34.84 7.25
N GLY A 93 -15.68 -35.48 8.38
CA GLY A 93 -16.29 -36.75 8.74
C GLY A 93 -15.92 -37.02 10.20
N SER A 94 -16.91 -37.37 11.02
CA SER A 94 -16.89 -38.07 12.32
C SER A 94 -15.85 -37.78 13.41
N GLY A 95 -16.35 -37.49 14.62
CA GLY A 95 -15.84 -38.12 15.84
C GLY A 95 -15.91 -37.31 17.14
N GLY A 96 -16.79 -37.74 18.07
CA GLY A 96 -16.48 -37.69 19.51
C GLY A 96 -17.36 -36.84 20.42
N THR A 97 -18.39 -37.46 20.99
CA THR A 97 -19.14 -37.02 22.18
C THR A 97 -18.25 -37.10 23.43
N GLY A 98 -18.35 -36.13 24.36
CA GLY A 98 -17.66 -36.22 25.65
C GLY A 98 -18.04 -35.12 26.64
N TYR A 99 -18.96 -35.50 27.55
CA TYR A 99 -19.34 -34.93 28.86
C TYR A 99 -19.91 -33.50 28.91
#